data_AF-A0A246FXQ8-F1
#
_entry.id   AF-A0A246FXQ8-F1
#
_cell.length_a   1.000
_cell.length_b   1.000
_cell.length_c   1.000
_cell.angle_alpha   90.00
_cell.angle_beta   90.00
_cell.angle_gamma   90.00
#
_symmetry.space_group_name_H-M   'P 1'
#
loop_
_entity.id
_entity.type
_entity.pdbx_description
1 polymer ?
#
loop_
_entity_poly.entity_id
_entity_poly.type
_entity_poly.pdbx_seq_one_letter_code
_entity_poly.pdbx_strand_id
1 'polypeptide(L)'
;MSRRFPLMLLLIALSLWLAASYGARYGFMEDGRWVGICADEASRWECQVRSNLGLMIHFKVMGWAALVTSVLAFFVPGRAG
;
A
#
# COMPACT_ATOMS: atom_id res chain seq x y z
N MET A 1 18.91 -13.30 18.51
CA MET A 1 18.94 -12.83 17.10
C MET A 1 20.27 -12.16 16.80
N SER A 2 20.83 -12.35 15.61
CA SER A 2 21.95 -11.49 15.14
C SER A 2 21.44 -10.05 15.01
N ARG A 3 22.19 -9.06 15.51
CA ARG A 3 21.83 -7.62 15.42
C ARG A 3 21.56 -7.15 13.98
N ARG A 4 22.05 -7.88 12.97
CA ARG A 4 21.88 -7.55 11.54
C ARG A 4 20.55 -8.06 10.95
N PHE A 5 19.96 -9.10 11.53
CA PHE A 5 18.72 -9.69 11.02
C PHE A 5 17.51 -8.73 11.04
N PRO A 6 17.20 -8.01 12.14
CA PRO A 6 16.09 -7.05 12.13
C PRO A 6 16.35 -5.89 11.16
N LEU A 7 17.60 -5.45 11.01
CA LEU A 7 17.97 -4.43 10.04
C LEU A 7 17.72 -4.89 8.59
N MET A 8 18.12 -6.12 8.25
CA MET A 8 17.88 -6.66 6.91
C MET A 8 16.38 -6.76 6.60
N LEU A 9 15.58 -7.25 7.55
CA LEU A 9 14.12 -7.29 7.41
C LEU A 9 13.53 -5.90 7.21
N LEU A 10 13.99 -4.91 7.97
CA LEU A 10 13.56 -3.52 7.83
C LEU A 10 13.87 -2.97 6.44
N LEU A 11 15.09 -3.19 5.93
CA LEU A 11 15.50 -2.70 4.61
C LEU A 11 14.69 -3.34 3.48
N ILE A 12 14.41 -4.65 3.58
CA ILE A 12 13.55 -5.36 2.62
C ILE A 12 12.13 -4.81 2.68
N ALA A 13 11.55 -4.69 3.88
CA ALA A 13 10.20 -4.16 4.06
C ALA A 13 10.07 -2.73 3.52
N LEU A 14 11.05 -1.87 3.79
CA LEU A 14 11.09 -0.50 3.30
C LEU A 14 11.15 -0.45 1.76
N SER A 15 12.00 -1.28 1.15
CA SER A 15 12.15 -1.32 -0.31
C SER A 15 10.87 -1.81 -0.99
N LEU A 16 10.24 -2.86 -0.44
CA LEU A 16 8.97 -3.36 -0.93
C LEU A 16 7.84 -2.33 -0.77
N TRP A 17 7.79 -1.65 0.37
CA TRP A 17 6.82 -0.59 0.63
C TRP A 17 6.95 0.56 -0.36
N LEU A 18 8.19 0.98 -0.63
CA LEU A 18 8.47 2.04 -1.59
C LEU A 18 8.02 1.63 -3.00
N ALA A 19 8.41 0.44 -3.44
CA ALA A 19 8.00 -0.10 -4.75
C ALA A 19 6.48 -0.18 -4.89
N ALA A 20 5.78 -0.69 -3.87
CA ALA A 20 4.32 -0.77 -3.86
C ALA A 20 3.67 0.62 -3.91
N SER A 21 4.19 1.59 -3.16
CA SER A 21 3.68 2.97 -3.13
C SER A 21 3.84 3.66 -4.48
N TYR A 22 5.01 3.52 -5.11
CA TYR A 22 5.27 4.06 -6.44
C TYR A 22 4.42 3.36 -7.50
N GLY A 23 4.27 2.05 -7.43
CA GLY A 23 3.40 1.28 -8.33
C GLY A 23 1.94 1.72 -8.23
N ALA A 24 1.41 1.88 -7.02
CA ALA A 24 0.04 2.36 -6.81
C ALA A 24 -0.16 3.78 -7.37
N ARG A 25 0.77 4.70 -7.09
CA ARG A 25 0.67 6.10 -7.51
C ARG A 25 0.86 6.26 -9.02
N TYR A 26 2.02 5.88 -9.52
CA TYR A 26 2.40 6.15 -10.91
C TYR A 26 1.85 5.10 -11.88
N GLY A 27 1.67 3.86 -11.42
CA GLY A 27 1.18 2.77 -12.26
C GLY A 27 -0.34 2.77 -12.44
N PHE A 28 -1.12 3.05 -11.39
CA PHE A 28 -2.59 2.95 -11.45
C PHE A 28 -3.32 4.29 -11.44
N MET A 29 -2.82 5.27 -10.67
CA MET A 29 -3.54 6.53 -10.45
C MET A 29 -3.17 7.62 -11.46
N GLU A 30 -1.89 7.87 -11.68
CA GLU A 30 -1.40 9.00 -12.49
C GLU A 30 -1.25 8.67 -13.99
N ASP A 31 -1.18 7.40 -14.39
CA ASP A 31 -1.06 7.02 -15.80
C ASP A 31 -2.38 7.33 -16.57
N GLY A 32 -2.25 8.12 -17.63
CA GLY A 32 -3.36 8.58 -18.47
C GLY A 32 -3.96 7.49 -19.36
N ARG A 33 -3.24 6.40 -19.64
CA ARG A 33 -3.73 5.30 -20.49
C ARG A 33 -5.01 4.66 -19.98
N TRP A 34 -5.22 4.69 -18.66
CA TRP A 34 -6.36 4.07 -18.00
C TRP A 34 -7.68 4.79 -18.28
N VAL A 35 -7.65 6.07 -18.66
CA VAL A 35 -8.89 6.81 -18.96
C VAL A 35 -9.62 6.18 -20.14
N GLY A 36 -8.91 5.87 -21.23
CA GLY A 36 -9.50 5.20 -22.39
C GLY A 36 -9.89 3.75 -22.08
N ILE A 37 -8.96 2.97 -21.50
CA ILE A 37 -9.17 1.54 -21.21
C ILE A 37 -10.37 1.33 -20.27
N CYS A 38 -10.49 2.16 -19.22
CA CYS A 38 -11.56 2.01 -18.24
C CYS A 38 -12.89 2.65 -18.68
N ALA A 39 -12.89 3.54 -19.69
CA ALA A 39 -14.13 4.04 -20.29
C ALA A 39 -14.78 2.96 -21.18
N ASP A 40 -13.98 2.19 -21.92
CA ASP A 40 -14.47 1.12 -22.79
C ASP A 40 -14.85 -0.14 -22.01
N GLU A 41 -14.06 -0.54 -21.00
CA GLU A 41 -14.28 -1.81 -20.30
C GLU A 41 -14.00 -1.72 -18.78
N ALA A 42 -14.93 -1.08 -18.06
CA ALA A 42 -14.81 -0.80 -16.62
C ALA A 42 -14.73 -2.06 -15.72
N SER A 43 -15.15 -3.23 -16.20
CA SER A 43 -15.10 -4.50 -15.45
C SER A 43 -13.71 -5.13 -15.42
N ARG A 44 -12.74 -4.57 -16.14
CA ARG A 44 -11.34 -5.02 -16.05
C ARG A 44 -10.79 -4.84 -14.65
N TRP A 45 -9.99 -5.81 -14.19
CA TRP A 45 -9.48 -5.83 -12.82
C TRP A 45 -8.57 -4.63 -12.54
N GLU A 46 -7.83 -4.12 -13.53
CA GLU A 46 -6.98 -2.94 -13.39
C GLU A 46 -7.80 -1.68 -13.07
N CYS A 47 -8.95 -1.54 -13.74
CA CYS A 47 -9.90 -0.45 -13.53
C CYS A 47 -10.59 -0.56 -12.16
N GLN A 48 -10.91 -1.78 -11.73
CA GLN A 48 -11.42 -2.04 -10.39
C GLN A 48 -10.38 -1.72 -9.32
N VAL A 49 -9.11 -2.07 -9.52
CA VAL A 49 -8.03 -1.73 -8.58
C VAL A 49 -7.86 -0.22 -8.49
N ARG A 50 -7.82 0.49 -9.63
CA ARG A 50 -7.73 1.97 -9.66
C ARG A 50 -8.90 2.63 -8.94
N SER A 51 -10.14 2.21 -9.22
CA SER A 51 -11.33 2.80 -8.59
C SER A 51 -11.36 2.56 -7.07
N ASN A 52 -11.07 1.34 -6.64
CA ASN A 52 -11.02 0.98 -5.22
C ASN A 52 -9.87 1.71 -4.49
N LEU A 53 -8.69 1.84 -5.10
CA LEU A 53 -7.60 2.65 -4.55
C LEU A 53 -8.04 4.11 -4.33
N GLY A 54 -8.70 4.70 -5.32
CA GLY A 54 -9.27 6.05 -5.20
C GLY A 54 -10.26 6.17 -4.04
N LEU A 55 -11.18 5.21 -3.89
CA LEU A 55 -12.16 5.18 -2.80
C LEU A 55 -11.50 5.01 -1.43
N MET A 56 -10.53 4.11 -1.30
CA MET A 56 -9.78 3.88 -0.06
C MET A 56 -9.03 5.14 0.39
N ILE A 57 -8.49 5.92 -0.55
CA ILE A 57 -7.84 7.21 -0.24
C ILE A 57 -8.90 8.23 0.19
N HIS A 58 -9.98 8.37 -0.59
CA HIS A 58 -11.04 9.35 -0.32
C HIS A 58 -11.65 9.17 1.08
N PHE A 59 -11.98 7.93 1.44
CA PHE A 59 -12.52 7.57 2.75
C PHE A 59 -11.47 7.37 3.85
N LYS A 60 -10.20 7.68 3.56
CA LYS A 60 -9.07 7.53 4.50
C LYS A 60 -8.95 6.13 5.11
N VAL A 61 -9.37 5.09 4.38
CA VAL A 61 -9.32 3.70 4.83
C VAL A 61 -7.88 3.32 5.18
N MET A 62 -6.92 3.71 4.35
CA MET A 62 -5.50 3.46 4.62
C MET A 62 -5.00 4.20 5.87
N GLY A 63 -5.48 5.42 6.12
CA GLY A 63 -5.12 6.18 7.32
C GLY A 63 -5.65 5.53 8.60
N TRP A 64 -6.92 5.12 8.59
CA TRP A 64 -7.51 4.39 9.71
C TRP A 64 -6.85 3.03 9.93
N ALA A 65 -6.54 2.29 8.86
CA ALA A 65 -5.81 1.02 8.96
C ALA A 65 -4.42 1.21 9.59
N ALA A 66 -3.68 2.26 9.19
CA ALA A 66 -2.38 2.59 9.78
C ALA A 66 -2.50 2.96 11.27
N LEU A 67 -3.52 3.72 11.66
CA LEU A 67 -3.76 4.07 13.06
C LEU A 67 -4.09 2.82 13.90
N VAL A 68 -5.04 2.00 13.45
CA VAL A 68 -5.45 0.77 14.15
C VAL A 68 -4.27 -0.18 14.30
N THR A 69 -3.50 -0.39 13.23
CA THR A 69 -2.30 -1.25 13.30
C THR A 69 -1.24 -0.70 14.24
N SER A 70 -1.03 0.62 14.30
CA SER A 70 -0.12 1.25 15.26
C SER A 70 -0.58 1.06 16.71
N VAL A 71 -1.88 1.22 16.97
CA VAL A 71 -2.46 0.96 18.31
C VAL A 71 -2.28 -0.50 18.70
N LEU A 72 -2.57 -1.44 17.80
CA LEU A 72 -2.38 -2.87 18.06
C LEU A 72 -0.91 -3.19 18.36
N ALA A 73 0.02 -2.66 17.55
CA ALA A 73 1.44 -2.87 17.73
C ALA A 73 1.96 -2.36 19.09
N PHE A 74 1.39 -1.28 19.63
CA PHE A 74 1.76 -0.76 20.96
C PHE A 74 1.49 -1.75 22.09
N PHE A 75 0.44 -2.57 21.97
CA PHE A 75 0.09 -3.59 22.96
C PHE A 75 0.81 -4.93 22.75
N VAL A 76 1.62 -5.08 21.68
CA VAL A 76 2.40 -6.31 21.44
C VAL A 76 3.69 -6.27 22.28
N PRO A 77 3.85 -7.13 23.31
CA PRO A 77 5.04 -7.12 24.15
C PRO A 77 6.32 -7.43 23.35
N GLY A 78 7.34 -6.59 23.56
CA GLY A 78 8.53 -6.46 22.72
C GLY A 78 9.41 -7.70 22.57
N ARG A 79 9.16 -8.48 21.50
CA ARG A 79 10.10 -9.50 21.01
C ARG A 79 10.74 -9.19 19.65
N ALA A 80 10.44 -8.04 19.06
CA ALA A 80 10.97 -7.66 17.75
C ALA A 80 11.58 -6.25 17.80
N GLY A 81 12.69 -6.13 18.52
CA GLY A 81 13.58 -4.97 18.56
C GLY A 81 14.93 -5.39 19.10
#